data_AF-A0A935X7M8-F1
#
_entry.id   AF-A0A935X7M8-F1
#
_cell.length_a   1.000
_cell.length_b   1.000
_cell.length_c   1.000
_cell.angle_alpha   90.00
_cell.angle_beta   90.00
_cell.angle_gamma   90.00
#
_symmetry.space_group_name_H-M   'P 1'
#
loop_
_entity.id
_entity.type
_entity.pdbx_description
1 polymer ?
#
loop_
_entity_poly.entity_id
_entity_poly.type
_entity_poly.pdbx_seq_one_letter_code
_entity_poly.pdbx_strand_id
1 'polypeptide(L)'
;MRLLACTFALLTAVFSGGAHAAKVYRCPDGTYADKPCGEGARVVTTTRRSSGGTDTQRACAAVGEDAERISRKKTGGVSATQALAAVDNEYLGVQEKSARRRFVTSVYQTPGSPGEVRAIVEADCLAKADAAEKEREKERAAKAAAEAAAAKAAAQPAPAAAEPAKTAGLSKEQCDKLKKDLAAVRKQQAALAELDDAAPASGAGSMDASLGGLCN
;
A
#
# COMPACT_ATOMS: atom_id res chain seq x y z
N MET A 1 29.53 38.35 66.48
CA MET A 1 28.91 37.04 66.77
C MET A 1 28.44 36.47 65.44
N ARG A 2 29.29 35.78 64.67
CA ARG A 2 29.67 34.36 64.72
C ARG A 2 28.50 33.38 64.47
N LEU A 3 28.56 32.79 63.26
CA LEU A 3 28.30 31.39 62.89
C LEU A 3 26.86 30.87 62.94
N LEU A 4 26.30 30.61 61.75
CA LEU A 4 25.59 29.35 61.44
C LEU A 4 25.43 29.20 59.92
N ALA A 5 26.52 28.78 59.28
CA ALA A 5 26.51 28.04 58.03
C ALA A 5 26.71 26.56 58.39
N CYS A 6 25.76 25.69 58.06
CA CYS A 6 26.04 24.26 57.86
C CYS A 6 24.84 23.53 57.25
N THR A 7 25.16 22.75 56.21
CA THR A 7 24.52 21.48 55.84
C THR A 7 23.09 21.51 55.32
N PHE A 8 22.92 21.78 54.02
CA PHE A 8 21.99 20.99 53.17
C PHE A 8 22.51 20.96 51.72
N ALA A 9 23.74 20.51 51.56
CA ALA A 9 24.33 20.11 50.28
C ALA A 9 24.55 18.60 50.34
N LEU A 10 23.51 17.80 50.07
CA LEU A 10 23.58 16.35 49.76
C LEU A 10 22.16 15.78 49.57
N LEU A 11 21.51 16.11 48.44
CA LEU A 11 20.37 15.35 47.92
C LEU A 11 20.27 15.44 46.39
N THR A 12 21.44 15.52 45.74
CA THR A 12 21.60 15.32 44.30
C THR A 12 22.19 13.94 44.07
N ALA A 13 21.40 12.90 44.27
CA ALA A 13 21.76 11.56 43.84
C ALA A 13 20.50 10.76 43.48
N VAL A 14 20.48 10.32 42.23
CA VAL A 14 19.67 9.23 41.69
C VAL A 14 18.20 9.53 41.37
N PHE A 15 17.98 10.27 40.28
CA PHE A 15 16.82 10.04 39.41
C PHE A 15 17.29 9.83 37.97
N SER A 16 18.12 8.80 37.77
CA SER A 16 18.25 8.14 36.46
C SER A 16 17.05 7.20 36.29
N GLY A 17 15.85 7.78 36.21
CA GLY A 17 14.65 7.06 35.81
C GLY A 17 14.75 6.77 34.33
N GLY A 18 14.69 5.48 33.96
CA GLY A 18 14.64 5.05 32.58
C GLY A 18 13.60 5.86 31.80
N ALA A 19 13.99 6.38 30.64
CA ALA A 19 13.11 7.06 29.71
C ALA A 19 12.11 6.05 29.12
N HIS A 20 11.15 5.62 29.94
CA HIS A 20 9.97 4.91 29.47
C HIS A 20 9.13 5.93 28.70
N ALA A 21 8.95 5.67 27.40
CA ALA A 21 8.11 6.49 26.53
C ALA A 21 6.77 6.80 27.20
N ALA A 22 6.57 8.07 27.58
CA ALA A 22 5.37 8.52 28.29
C ALA A 22 4.15 8.33 27.37
N LYS A 23 3.28 7.39 27.72
CA LYS A 23 1.99 7.20 27.07
C LYS A 23 1.01 8.20 27.66
N VAL A 24 0.76 9.28 26.93
CA VAL A 24 -0.27 10.24 27.29
C VAL A 24 -1.60 9.78 26.70
N TYR A 25 -2.65 9.75 27.52
CA TYR A 25 -4.01 9.38 27.14
C TYR A 25 -4.83 10.65 27.01
N ARG A 26 -5.67 10.73 25.96
CA ARG A 26 -6.64 11.82 25.81
C ARG A 26 -7.98 11.37 26.36
N CYS A 27 -8.43 12.09 27.36
CA CYS A 27 -9.66 11.84 28.07
C CYS A 27 -10.86 12.43 27.33
N PRO A 28 -12.08 11.88 27.53
CA PRO A 28 -13.28 12.34 26.81
C PRO A 28 -13.71 13.77 27.17
N ASP A 29 -13.28 14.27 28.32
CA ASP A 29 -13.37 15.68 28.76
C ASP A 29 -12.32 16.60 28.07
N GLY A 30 -11.46 16.03 27.22
CA GLY A 30 -10.41 16.75 26.49
C GLY A 30 -9.11 16.96 27.28
N THR A 31 -9.01 16.45 28.50
CA THR A 31 -7.78 16.55 29.31
C THR A 31 -6.76 15.47 28.92
N TYR A 32 -5.49 15.72 29.25
CA TYR A 32 -4.39 14.77 29.02
C TYR A 32 -3.95 14.18 30.35
N ALA A 33 -3.87 12.85 30.43
CA ALA A 33 -3.46 12.15 31.64
C ALA A 33 -2.45 11.03 31.30
N ASP A 34 -1.52 10.75 32.22
CA ASP A 34 -0.60 9.61 32.10
C ASP A 34 -1.28 8.25 32.37
N LYS A 35 -2.52 8.25 32.83
CA LYS A 35 -3.33 7.06 33.10
C LYS A 35 -4.61 7.09 32.26
N PRO A 36 -5.10 5.94 31.77
CA PRO A 36 -6.36 5.87 31.03
C PRO A 36 -7.53 6.31 31.91
N CYS A 37 -8.33 7.21 31.38
CA CYS A 37 -9.40 7.94 32.08
C CYS A 37 -10.80 7.36 31.81
N GLY A 38 -10.89 6.03 31.68
CA GLY A 38 -12.14 5.29 31.46
C GLY A 38 -12.22 4.59 30.10
N GLU A 39 -13.32 3.88 29.86
CA GLU A 39 -13.62 3.24 28.58
C GLU A 39 -13.81 4.30 27.49
N GLY A 40 -12.92 4.30 26.49
CA GLY A 40 -12.93 5.27 25.39
C GLY A 40 -11.73 6.22 25.33
N ALA A 41 -10.80 6.14 26.29
CA ALA A 41 -9.56 6.91 26.25
C ALA A 41 -8.69 6.49 25.05
N ARG A 42 -8.45 7.41 24.11
CA ARG A 42 -7.55 7.17 22.97
C ARG A 42 -6.12 7.50 23.40
N VAL A 43 -5.21 6.54 23.19
CA VAL A 43 -3.78 6.77 23.37
C VAL A 43 -3.32 7.81 22.35
N VAL A 44 -2.84 8.95 22.83
CA VAL A 44 -2.16 9.95 22.00
C VAL A 44 -0.71 9.90 22.44
N THR A 45 0.05 8.95 21.91
CA THR A 45 1.50 8.90 22.18
C THR A 45 2.14 10.19 21.71
N THR A 46 2.51 11.07 22.64
CA THR A 46 3.24 12.32 22.40
C THR A 46 4.74 12.08 22.21
N THR A 47 5.14 10.87 21.81
CA THR A 47 6.53 10.59 21.43
C THR A 47 6.81 11.27 20.10
N ARG A 48 7.14 12.56 20.22
CA ARG A 48 8.28 13.22 19.58
C ARG A 48 8.96 12.32 18.54
N ARG A 49 8.86 12.71 17.26
CA ARG A 49 9.68 12.25 16.11
C ARG A 49 10.77 11.28 16.57
N SER A 50 10.50 9.97 16.50
CA SER A 50 11.57 8.99 16.64
C SER A 50 12.52 9.23 15.47
N SER A 51 13.68 9.83 15.74
CA SER A 51 14.74 10.03 14.75
C SER A 51 15.27 8.70 14.17
N GLY A 52 14.80 7.56 14.66
CA GLY A 52 15.07 6.21 14.17
C GLY A 52 13.93 5.58 13.34
N GLY A 53 12.99 6.36 12.81
CA GLY A 53 11.94 5.82 11.93
C GLY A 53 12.51 5.21 10.64
N THR A 54 11.87 4.16 10.12
CA THR A 54 12.21 3.56 8.83
C THR A 54 12.10 4.59 7.70
N ASP A 55 12.77 4.39 6.57
CA ASP A 55 12.66 5.33 5.43
C ASP A 55 11.21 5.51 4.97
N THR A 56 10.41 4.46 5.06
CA THR A 56 8.95 4.49 4.84
C THR A 56 8.24 5.44 5.80
N GLN A 57 8.57 5.41 7.09
CA GLN A 57 7.98 6.35 8.07
C GLN A 57 8.37 7.79 7.76
N ARG A 58 9.61 8.05 7.35
CA ARG A 58 10.04 9.40 6.92
C ARG A 58 9.31 9.87 5.68
N ALA A 59 9.15 9.01 4.68
CA ALA A 59 8.41 9.31 3.46
C ALA A 59 6.93 9.60 3.77
N CYS A 60 6.28 8.77 4.59
CA CYS A 60 4.90 8.97 4.99
C CYS A 60 4.71 10.24 5.82
N ALA A 61 5.65 10.58 6.70
CA ALA A 61 5.62 11.84 7.43
C ALA A 61 5.68 13.06 6.51
N ALA A 62 6.49 13.02 5.44
CA ALA A 62 6.54 14.10 4.45
C ALA A 62 5.21 14.26 3.69
N VAL A 63 4.57 13.13 3.34
CA VAL A 63 3.22 13.13 2.74
C VAL A 63 2.18 13.70 3.72
N GLY A 64 2.30 13.38 5.01
CA GLY A 64 1.48 13.95 6.08
C GLY A 64 1.61 15.47 6.20
N GLU A 65 2.83 15.99 6.14
CA GLU A 65 3.11 17.43 6.19
C GLU A 65 2.54 18.16 4.95
N ASP A 66 2.59 17.52 3.78
CA ASP A 66 1.92 17.99 2.57
C ASP A 66 0.40 18.06 2.74
N ALA A 67 -0.23 17.01 3.29
CA ALA A 67 -1.65 16.98 3.56
C ALA A 67 -2.07 18.05 4.58
N GLU A 68 -1.27 18.26 5.62
CA GLU A 68 -1.50 19.31 6.62
C GLU A 68 -1.53 20.70 5.96
N ARG A 69 -0.57 20.97 5.08
CA ARG A 69 -0.47 22.24 4.33
C ARG A 69 -1.67 22.47 3.43
N ILE A 70 -2.14 21.44 2.71
CA ILE A 70 -3.35 21.53 1.88
C ILE A 70 -4.58 21.75 2.75
N SER A 71 -4.71 21.05 3.88
CA SER A 71 -5.82 21.22 4.82
C SER A 71 -5.84 22.62 5.44
N ARG A 72 -4.69 23.20 5.78
CA ARG A 72 -4.60 24.61 6.23
C ARG A 72 -5.11 25.58 5.17
N LYS A 73 -4.77 25.37 3.88
CA LYS A 73 -5.30 26.17 2.76
C LYS A 73 -6.82 26.02 2.63
N LYS A 74 -7.35 24.79 2.75
CA LYS A 74 -8.79 24.50 2.78
C LYS A 74 -9.49 25.27 3.91
N THR A 75 -8.96 25.26 5.13
CA THR A 75 -9.51 26.04 6.27
C THR A 75 -9.38 27.55 6.07
N GLY A 76 -8.41 28.00 5.28
CA GLY A 76 -8.25 29.40 4.87
C GLY A 76 -9.16 29.82 3.71
N GLY A 77 -10.10 28.98 3.27
CA GLY A 77 -11.07 29.29 2.22
C GLY A 77 -10.62 29.00 0.80
N VAL A 78 -9.45 28.39 0.58
CA VAL A 78 -9.02 27.97 -0.76
C VAL A 78 -9.90 26.82 -1.23
N SER A 79 -10.57 27.00 -2.37
CA SER A 79 -11.46 25.98 -2.93
C SER A 79 -10.66 24.80 -3.51
N ALA A 80 -11.30 23.63 -3.60
CA ALA A 80 -10.70 22.46 -4.24
C ALA A 80 -10.31 22.75 -5.71
N THR A 81 -11.13 23.53 -6.43
CA THR A 81 -10.86 23.93 -7.82
C THR A 81 -9.62 24.79 -7.95
N GLN A 82 -9.42 25.76 -7.04
CA GLN A 82 -8.20 26.57 -6.99
C GLN A 82 -6.97 25.73 -6.66
N ALA A 83 -7.08 24.80 -5.71
CA ALA A 83 -5.99 23.91 -5.36
C ALA A 83 -5.60 22.97 -6.52
N LEU A 84 -6.57 22.44 -7.26
CA LEU A 84 -6.31 21.62 -8.45
C LEU A 84 -5.69 22.44 -9.60
N ALA A 85 -6.17 23.66 -9.83
CA ALA A 85 -5.58 24.56 -10.81
C ALA A 85 -4.12 24.89 -10.47
N ALA A 86 -3.77 25.01 -9.17
CA ALA A 86 -2.38 25.20 -8.76
C ALA A 86 -1.51 24.00 -9.16
N VAL A 87 -2.00 22.77 -8.98
CA VAL A 87 -1.31 21.55 -9.43
C VAL A 87 -1.18 21.51 -10.95
N ASP A 88 -2.21 21.96 -11.69
CA ASP A 88 -2.18 22.01 -13.15
C ASP A 88 -1.18 23.05 -13.69
N ASN A 89 -0.79 24.04 -12.89
CA ASN A 89 0.23 25.01 -13.24
C ASN A 89 1.66 24.59 -12.83
N GLU A 90 1.82 23.52 -12.04
CA GLU A 90 3.15 23.00 -11.69
C GLU A 90 3.81 22.30 -12.88
N TYR A 91 5.12 22.50 -13.03
CA TYR A 91 5.95 21.85 -14.06
C TYR A 91 6.29 20.42 -13.64
N LEU A 92 5.28 19.54 -13.67
CA LEU A 92 5.38 18.12 -13.35
C LEU A 92 5.04 17.26 -14.58
N GLY A 93 5.55 16.03 -14.59
CA GLY A 93 5.14 15.04 -15.60
C GLY A 93 3.66 14.69 -15.50
N VAL A 94 3.05 14.21 -16.60
CA VAL A 94 1.60 13.89 -16.65
C VAL A 94 1.19 12.91 -15.55
N GLN A 95 2.02 11.89 -15.31
CA GLN A 95 1.76 10.88 -14.28
C GLN A 95 1.79 11.48 -12.87
N GLU A 96 2.84 12.25 -12.54
CA GLU A 96 2.99 12.92 -11.25
C GLU A 96 1.87 13.92 -11.00
N LYS A 97 1.50 14.70 -12.02
CA LYS A 97 0.38 15.65 -11.94
C LYS A 97 -0.93 14.93 -11.64
N SER A 98 -1.20 13.79 -12.29
CA SER A 98 -2.39 12.99 -12.01
C SER A 98 -2.42 12.45 -10.57
N ALA A 99 -1.28 11.99 -10.05
CA ALA A 99 -1.14 11.54 -8.66
C ALA A 99 -1.35 12.68 -7.66
N ARG A 100 -0.76 13.86 -7.94
CA ARG A 100 -0.91 15.06 -7.12
C ARG A 100 -2.35 15.56 -7.09
N ARG A 101 -3.07 15.53 -8.22
CA ARG A 101 -4.51 15.87 -8.28
C ARG A 101 -5.34 14.92 -7.41
N ARG A 102 -5.13 13.61 -7.54
CA ARG A 102 -5.82 12.60 -6.70
C ARG A 102 -5.55 12.83 -5.21
N PHE A 103 -4.30 13.15 -4.85
CA PHE A 103 -3.91 13.46 -3.48
C PHE A 103 -4.60 14.73 -2.94
N VAL A 104 -4.63 15.82 -3.71
CA VAL A 104 -5.36 17.03 -3.33
C VAL A 104 -6.84 16.72 -3.15
N THR A 105 -7.46 16.00 -4.09
CA THR A 105 -8.87 15.58 -3.98
C THR A 105 -9.12 14.76 -2.71
N SER A 106 -8.27 13.77 -2.39
CA SER A 106 -8.45 12.97 -1.18
C SER A 106 -8.36 13.82 0.09
N VAL A 107 -7.39 14.73 0.17
CA VAL A 107 -7.24 15.64 1.34
C VAL A 107 -8.46 16.56 1.51
N TYR A 108 -9.06 17.03 0.40
CA TYR A 108 -10.28 17.84 0.48
C TYR A 108 -11.52 17.03 0.90
N GLN A 109 -11.56 15.74 0.60
CA GLN A 109 -12.62 14.83 1.02
C GLN A 109 -12.47 14.38 2.48
N THR A 110 -11.26 14.35 3.02
CA THR A 110 -11.02 14.00 4.43
C THR A 110 -11.59 15.08 5.36
N PRO A 111 -12.51 14.73 6.28
CA PRO A 111 -12.99 15.63 7.31
C PRO A 111 -11.97 15.75 8.45
N GLY A 112 -12.00 16.87 9.17
CA GLY A 112 -11.18 17.10 10.36
C GLY A 112 -10.28 18.33 10.28
N SER A 113 -9.62 18.61 11.40
CA SER A 113 -8.60 19.65 11.52
C SER A 113 -7.33 19.28 10.74
N PRO A 114 -6.44 20.24 10.41
CA PRO A 114 -5.21 19.95 9.67
C PRO A 114 -4.33 18.86 10.31
N GLY A 115 -4.24 18.85 11.65
CA GLY A 115 -3.49 17.82 12.38
C GLY A 115 -4.13 16.43 12.30
N GLU A 116 -5.45 16.34 12.32
CA GLU A 116 -6.17 15.06 12.14
C GLU A 116 -6.03 14.55 10.71
N VAL A 117 -6.17 15.43 9.71
CA VAL A 117 -5.97 15.07 8.30
C VAL A 117 -4.55 14.55 8.06
N ARG A 118 -3.54 15.19 8.66
CA ARG A 118 -2.17 14.69 8.64
C ARG A 118 -2.07 13.28 9.22
N ALA A 119 -2.59 13.06 10.42
CA ALA A 119 -2.52 11.76 11.08
C ALA A 119 -3.21 10.65 10.28
N ILE A 120 -4.37 10.95 9.66
CA ILE A 120 -5.11 10.02 8.81
C ILE A 120 -4.28 9.67 7.56
N VAL A 121 -3.73 10.67 6.88
CA VAL A 121 -2.94 10.45 5.66
C VAL A 121 -1.63 9.71 5.95
N GLU A 122 -0.96 10.01 7.06
CA GLU A 122 0.24 9.27 7.50
C GLU A 122 -0.10 7.80 7.79
N ALA A 123 -1.21 7.54 8.48
CA ALA A 123 -1.67 6.18 8.77
C ALA A 123 -2.01 5.40 7.49
N ASP A 124 -2.72 6.03 6.54
CA ASP A 124 -3.05 5.42 5.25
C ASP A 124 -1.80 5.13 4.41
N CYS A 125 -0.80 6.01 4.45
CA CYS A 125 0.46 5.81 3.76
C CYS A 125 1.22 4.60 4.31
N LEU A 126 1.31 4.49 5.64
CA LEU A 126 1.96 3.34 6.30
C LEU A 126 1.22 2.04 5.99
N ALA A 127 -0.12 2.04 6.07
CA ALA A 127 -0.93 0.86 5.75
C ALA A 127 -0.73 0.39 4.30
N LYS A 128 -0.63 1.31 3.33
CA LYS A 128 -0.35 0.99 1.93
C LYS A 128 1.07 0.45 1.74
N ALA A 129 2.05 1.02 2.43
CA ALA A 129 3.43 0.56 2.37
C ALA A 129 3.55 -0.87 2.93
N ASP A 130 2.92 -1.15 4.07
CA ASP A 130 2.90 -2.48 4.68
C ASP A 130 2.19 -3.51 3.77
N ALA A 131 1.10 -3.11 3.12
CA ALA A 131 0.41 -3.96 2.14
C ALA A 131 1.30 -4.24 0.92
N ALA A 132 2.00 -3.23 0.39
CA ALA A 132 2.91 -3.40 -0.75
C ALA A 132 4.09 -4.32 -0.41
N GLU A 133 4.67 -4.21 0.79
CA GLU A 133 5.74 -5.12 1.23
C GLU A 133 5.23 -6.55 1.40
N LYS A 134 4.02 -6.76 1.93
CA LYS A 134 3.40 -8.10 2.01
C LYS A 134 3.16 -8.72 0.63
N GLU A 135 2.71 -7.93 -0.35
CA GLU A 135 2.53 -8.44 -1.71
C GLU A 135 3.88 -8.78 -2.37
N ARG A 136 4.92 -7.97 -2.15
CA ARG A 136 6.28 -8.28 -2.61
C ARG A 136 6.84 -9.54 -1.96
N GLU A 137 6.56 -9.75 -0.68
CA GLU A 137 6.96 -10.96 0.03
C GLU A 137 6.28 -12.20 -0.55
N LYS A 138 4.96 -12.13 -0.82
CA LYS A 138 4.21 -13.20 -1.49
C LYS A 138 4.77 -13.50 -2.88
N GLU A 139 5.07 -12.47 -3.67
CA GLU A 139 5.64 -12.63 -5.01
C GLU A 139 7.03 -13.30 -4.94
N ARG A 140 7.88 -12.87 -4.01
CA ARG A 140 9.19 -13.50 -3.78
C ARG A 140 9.06 -14.95 -3.34
N ALA A 141 8.13 -15.25 -2.43
CA ALA A 141 7.86 -16.61 -1.99
C ALA A 141 7.34 -17.49 -3.14
N ALA A 142 6.43 -16.97 -3.96
CA ALA A 142 5.91 -17.66 -5.14
C ALA A 142 7.01 -17.93 -6.17
N LYS A 143 7.88 -16.95 -6.43
CA LYS A 143 9.03 -17.10 -7.33
C LYS A 143 10.02 -18.15 -6.81
N ALA A 144 10.36 -18.10 -5.52
CA ALA A 144 11.25 -19.09 -4.89
C ALA A 144 10.64 -20.51 -4.92
N ALA A 145 9.33 -20.64 -4.71
CA ALA A 145 8.64 -21.93 -4.82
C ALA A 145 8.65 -22.47 -6.26
N ALA A 146 8.46 -21.60 -7.26
CA ALA A 146 8.54 -21.95 -8.67
C ALA A 146 9.95 -22.40 -9.08
N GLU A 147 10.99 -21.68 -8.63
CA GLU A 147 12.39 -22.04 -8.85
C GLU A 147 12.75 -23.37 -8.17
N ALA A 148 12.30 -23.61 -6.93
CA ALA A 148 12.50 -24.87 -6.24
C ALA A 148 11.79 -26.04 -6.93
N ALA A 149 10.58 -25.83 -7.46
CA ALA A 149 9.85 -26.83 -8.23
C ALA A 149 10.56 -27.16 -9.55
N ALA A 150 11.08 -26.14 -10.26
CA ALA A 150 11.87 -26.32 -11.48
C ALA A 150 13.18 -27.08 -11.20
N ALA A 151 13.89 -26.75 -10.13
CA ALA A 151 15.10 -27.47 -9.71
C ALA A 151 14.81 -28.94 -9.38
N LYS A 152 13.70 -29.22 -8.69
CA LYS A 152 13.26 -30.60 -8.39
C LYS A 152 12.89 -31.38 -9.65
N ALA A 153 12.26 -30.75 -10.64
CA ALA A 153 11.94 -31.37 -11.92
C ALA A 153 13.21 -31.71 -12.72
N ALA A 154 14.21 -30.83 -12.72
CA ALA A 154 15.50 -31.07 -13.40
C ALA A 154 16.34 -32.17 -12.72
N ALA A 155 16.17 -32.40 -11.43
CA ALA A 155 16.88 -33.44 -10.68
C ALA A 155 16.23 -34.83 -10.76
N GLN A 156 15.03 -34.96 -11.35
CA GLN A 156 14.45 -36.27 -11.58
C GLN A 156 15.27 -36.99 -12.67
N PRO A 157 15.84 -38.18 -12.38
CA PRO A 157 16.59 -38.93 -13.38
C PRO A 157 15.67 -39.20 -14.56
N ALA A 158 16.19 -38.94 -15.78
CA ALA A 158 15.47 -39.23 -17.01
C ALA A 158 14.88 -40.64 -16.90
N PRO A 159 13.55 -40.81 -17.07
CA PRO A 159 12.92 -42.11 -16.92
C PRO A 159 13.69 -43.09 -17.79
N ALA A 160 14.32 -44.07 -17.15
CA ALA A 160 15.12 -45.09 -17.81
C ALA A 160 14.29 -45.62 -18.97
N ALA A 161 14.83 -45.48 -20.19
CA ALA A 161 14.16 -45.71 -21.46
C ALA A 161 13.13 -46.85 -21.35
N ALA A 162 11.88 -46.47 -21.09
CA ALA A 162 10.78 -47.41 -21.15
C ALA A 162 10.67 -47.78 -22.62
N GLU A 163 10.70 -49.09 -22.88
CA GLU A 163 10.50 -49.69 -24.19
C GLU A 163 9.36 -48.96 -24.94
N PRO A 164 9.46 -48.82 -26.28
CA PRO A 164 8.52 -48.03 -27.07
C PRO A 164 7.09 -48.47 -26.81
N ALA A 165 6.42 -47.75 -25.92
CA ALA A 165 5.00 -47.84 -25.73
C ALA A 165 4.41 -47.46 -27.09
N LYS A 166 3.83 -48.47 -27.76
CA LYS A 166 2.98 -48.29 -28.93
C LYS A 166 2.18 -47.01 -28.71
N THR A 167 2.43 -46.02 -29.55
CA THR A 167 1.58 -44.85 -29.68
C THR A 167 0.19 -45.37 -30.04
N ALA A 168 -0.61 -45.64 -29.00
CA ALA A 168 -2.05 -45.76 -29.14
C ALA A 168 -2.47 -44.37 -29.60
N GLY A 169 -2.56 -44.21 -30.93
CA GLY A 169 -3.04 -43.00 -31.55
C GLY A 169 -4.32 -42.60 -30.83
N LEU A 170 -4.37 -41.34 -30.38
CA LEU A 170 -5.58 -40.75 -29.86
C LEU A 170 -6.71 -41.13 -30.83
N SER A 171 -7.68 -41.89 -30.32
CA SER A 171 -8.79 -42.35 -31.12
C SER A 171 -9.46 -41.14 -31.77
N LYS A 172 -10.00 -41.30 -32.97
CA LYS A 172 -10.71 -40.22 -33.67
C LYS A 172 -11.75 -39.53 -32.77
N GLU A 173 -12.37 -40.30 -31.89
CA GLU A 173 -13.29 -39.86 -30.84
C GLU A 173 -12.67 -38.87 -29.83
N GLN A 174 -11.43 -39.11 -29.39
CA GLN A 174 -10.73 -38.20 -28.46
C GLN A 174 -10.37 -36.87 -29.15
N CYS A 175 -9.98 -36.91 -30.43
CA CYS A 175 -9.75 -35.69 -31.21
C CYS A 175 -11.04 -34.89 -31.45
N ASP A 176 -12.15 -35.56 -31.73
CA ASP A 176 -13.45 -34.90 -31.94
C ASP A 176 -13.99 -34.30 -30.63
N LYS A 177 -13.75 -34.96 -29.50
CA LYS A 177 -14.09 -34.42 -28.18
C LYS A 177 -13.28 -33.17 -27.85
N LEU A 178 -11.96 -33.21 -28.06
CA LEU A 178 -11.09 -32.04 -27.85
C LEU A 178 -11.48 -30.86 -28.74
N LYS A 179 -11.87 -31.09 -30.00
CA LYS A 179 -12.37 -30.03 -30.88
C LYS A 179 -13.67 -29.40 -30.37
N LYS A 180 -14.60 -30.21 -29.84
CA LYS A 180 -15.84 -29.70 -29.23
C LYS A 180 -15.57 -28.89 -27.97
N ASP A 181 -14.69 -29.37 -27.11
CA ASP A 181 -14.33 -28.68 -25.87
C ASP A 181 -13.66 -27.33 -26.18
N LEU A 182 -12.77 -27.28 -27.18
CA LEU A 182 -12.09 -26.05 -27.60
C LEU A 182 -13.07 -25.04 -28.23
N ALA A 183 -14.07 -25.50 -28.98
CA ALA A 183 -15.13 -24.64 -29.50
C ALA A 183 -16.02 -24.07 -28.38
N ALA A 184 -16.33 -24.87 -27.35
CA ALA A 184 -17.09 -24.41 -26.20
C ALA A 184 -16.34 -23.34 -25.39
N VAL A 185 -15.04 -23.51 -25.17
CA VAL A 185 -14.19 -22.51 -24.49
C VAL A 185 -14.12 -21.20 -25.28
N ARG A 186 -13.95 -21.25 -26.60
CA ARG A 186 -13.98 -20.04 -27.44
C ARG A 186 -15.31 -19.31 -27.36
N LYS A 187 -16.42 -20.05 -27.31
CA LYS A 187 -17.75 -19.46 -27.15
C LYS A 187 -17.93 -18.79 -25.77
N GLN A 188 -17.40 -19.40 -24.72
CA GLN A 188 -17.39 -18.79 -23.38
C GLN A 188 -16.53 -17.52 -23.35
N GLN A 189 -15.37 -17.51 -23.99
CA GLN A 189 -14.52 -16.31 -24.10
C GLN A 189 -15.20 -15.16 -24.85
N ALA A 190 -15.93 -15.46 -25.93
CA ALA A 190 -16.70 -14.44 -26.65
C ALA A 190 -17.84 -13.84 -25.81
N ALA A 191 -18.55 -14.68 -25.04
CA ALA A 191 -19.61 -14.20 -24.15
C ALA A 191 -19.08 -13.36 -22.98
N LEU A 192 -17.87 -13.64 -22.50
CA LEU A 192 -17.20 -12.82 -21.48
C LEU A 192 -16.76 -11.46 -22.04
N ALA A 193 -16.31 -11.39 -23.29
CA ALA A 193 -15.94 -10.12 -23.92
C ALA A 193 -17.14 -9.16 -24.10
N GLU A 194 -18.35 -9.67 -24.37
CA GLU A 194 -19.56 -8.82 -24.44
C GLU A 194 -19.95 -8.19 -23.09
N LEU A 195 -19.48 -8.73 -21.96
CA LEU A 195 -19.74 -8.15 -20.64
C LEU A 195 -18.80 -6.98 -20.32
N ASP A 196 -17.62 -6.90 -20.95
CA ASP A 196 -16.66 -5.81 -20.75
C ASP A 196 -16.99 -4.56 -21.59
N ASP A 197 -17.69 -4.71 -22.71
CA ASP A 197 -18.13 -3.57 -23.57
C ASP A 197 -19.32 -2.77 -23.00
N ALA A 198 -19.90 -3.18 -21.87
CA ALA A 198 -20.91 -2.39 -21.15
C ALA A 198 -20.31 -1.34 -20.19
N ALA A 199 -18.97 -1.30 -20.04
CA ALA A 199 -18.29 -0.20 -19.36
C ALA A 199 -18.11 0.99 -20.34
N PRO A 200 -18.50 2.22 -19.97
CA PRO A 200 -18.45 3.36 -20.88
C PRO A 200 -17.02 3.59 -21.39
N ALA A 201 -16.88 3.48 -22.71
CA ALA A 201 -15.66 3.69 -23.47
C ALA A 201 -14.99 5.03 -23.13
N SER A 202 -13.79 4.96 -22.56
CA SER A 202 -12.81 6.04 -22.62
C SER A 202 -11.50 5.50 -23.21
N GLY A 203 -11.33 5.65 -24.53
CA GLY A 203 -10.03 5.54 -25.18
C GLY A 203 -9.92 4.42 -26.22
N ALA A 204 -10.31 4.74 -27.44
CA ALA A 204 -10.04 3.93 -28.62
C ALA A 204 -8.53 3.84 -28.92
N GLY A 205 -8.02 2.63 -29.04
CA GLY A 205 -6.67 2.33 -29.52
C GLY A 205 -6.69 1.02 -30.29
N SER A 206 -7.03 1.10 -31.59
CA SER A 206 -7.03 0.00 -32.55
C SER A 206 -5.60 -0.54 -32.75
N MET A 207 -5.41 -1.84 -32.52
CA MET A 207 -4.26 -2.59 -33.04
C MET A 207 -4.76 -3.85 -33.73
N ASP A 208 -4.85 -3.73 -35.05
CA ASP A 208 -5.08 -4.80 -36.01
C ASP A 208 -3.90 -5.78 -35.99
N ALA A 209 -4.11 -7.01 -35.49
CA ALA A 209 -3.11 -8.07 -35.52
C ALA A 209 -3.58 -9.18 -36.47
N SER A 210 -3.10 -9.10 -37.70
CA SER A 210 -3.19 -10.13 -38.73
C SER A 210 -2.35 -11.35 -38.33
N LEU A 211 -3.00 -12.47 -38.02
CA LEU A 211 -2.37 -13.79 -37.84
C LEU A 211 -2.97 -14.76 -38.85
N GLY A 212 -2.52 -14.63 -40.10
CA GLY A 212 -2.70 -15.63 -41.14
C GLY A 212 -1.45 -16.50 -41.26
N GLY A 213 -1.61 -17.80 -41.06
CA GLY A 213 -0.67 -18.80 -41.60
C GLY A 213 0.05 -19.63 -40.56
N LEU A 214 -0.55 -20.75 -40.14
CA LEU A 214 0.13 -21.90 -39.54
C LEU A 214 -0.78 -23.12 -39.67
N CYS A 215 -0.98 -23.59 -40.90
CA CYS A 215 -1.45 -24.94 -41.23
C CYS A 215 -1.13 -25.19 -42.71
N ASN A 216 0.10 -25.66 -42.96
CA ASN A 216 0.42 -26.54 -44.07
C ASN A 216 1.42 -27.56 -43.55
#